data_AF-A0AAV3ZLB7-F1
#
_entry.id   AF-A0AAV3ZLB7-F1
#
_cell.length_a   1.000
_cell.length_b   1.000
_cell.length_c   1.000
_cell.angle_alpha   90.00
_cell.angle_beta   90.00
_cell.angle_gamma   90.00
#
_symmetry.space_group_name_H-M   'P 1'
#
loop_
_entity.id
_entity.type
_entity.pdbx_description
1 polymer ?
#
loop_
_entity_poly.entity_id
_entity_poly.type
_entity_poly.pdbx_seq_one_letter_code
_entity_poly.pdbx_strand_id
1 'polypeptide(L)'
;MYKGSVEEQRYLTTLRAEKEAFEYLIREKATMFIPEEQDGKNEYDVNLARDTGTKPTMSSRQGGADLMQVQKVIVDMREFRSELPSLIHKRGIDIEPVTIE
;
A
#
# COMPACT_ATOMS: atom_id res chain seq x y z
N MET A 1 -19.89 -31.67 29.12
CA MET A 1 -21.17 -31.13 29.59
C MET A 1 -21.27 -29.68 29.12
N TYR A 2 -21.46 -29.44 27.82
CA TYR A 2 -21.58 -28.10 27.21
C TYR A 2 -22.49 -28.10 25.96
N LYS A 3 -23.21 -29.20 25.73
CA LYS A 3 -24.05 -29.40 24.55
C LYS A 3 -25.28 -28.49 24.65
N GLY A 4 -25.43 -27.55 23.73
CA GLY A 4 -26.46 -26.52 23.68
C GLY A 4 -26.10 -25.22 24.42
N SER A 5 -24.85 -25.04 24.88
CA SER A 5 -24.45 -23.78 25.54
C SER A 5 -24.10 -22.69 24.53
N VAL A 6 -24.15 -21.43 25.00
CA VAL A 6 -23.69 -20.26 24.22
C VAL A 6 -22.19 -20.36 23.89
N GLU A 7 -21.39 -20.99 24.76
CA GLU A 7 -19.97 -21.20 24.52
C GLU A 7 -19.73 -22.19 23.39
N GLU A 8 -20.49 -23.28 23.32
CA GLU A 8 -20.43 -24.24 22.20
C GLU A 8 -20.82 -23.55 20.88
N GLN A 9 -21.90 -22.76 20.89
CA GLN A 9 -22.32 -22.00 19.70
C GLN A 9 -21.27 -20.99 19.24
N ARG A 10 -20.64 -20.26 20.18
CA ARG A 10 -19.55 -19.31 19.87
C ARG A 10 -18.36 -20.04 19.25
N TYR A 11 -17.94 -21.15 19.85
CA TYR A 11 -16.83 -21.96 19.34
C TYR A 11 -17.11 -22.50 17.93
N LEU A 12 -18.29 -23.06 17.70
CA LEU A 12 -18.69 -23.57 16.38
C LEU A 12 -18.80 -22.45 15.34
N THR A 13 -19.22 -21.25 15.74
CA THR A 13 -19.30 -20.09 14.84
C THR A 13 -17.91 -19.62 14.43
N THR A 14 -16.97 -19.52 15.38
CA THR A 14 -15.57 -19.18 15.07
C THR A 14 -14.95 -20.20 14.13
N LEU A 15 -15.11 -21.51 14.39
CA LEU A 15 -14.60 -22.56 13.52
C LEU A 15 -15.18 -22.49 12.10
N ARG A 16 -16.47 -22.19 11.96
CA ARG A 16 -17.11 -22.03 10.65
C ARG A 16 -16.56 -20.81 9.91
N ALA A 17 -16.46 -19.66 10.58
CA ALA A 17 -15.94 -18.43 9.99
C ALA A 17 -14.48 -18.60 9.54
N GLU A 18 -13.66 -19.26 10.35
CA GLU A 18 -12.26 -19.54 10.02
C GLU A 18 -12.16 -20.50 8.83
N LYS A 19 -12.94 -21.59 8.82
CA LYS A 19 -12.99 -22.53 7.69
C LYS A 19 -13.40 -21.83 6.40
N GLU A 20 -14.46 -21.02 6.44
CA GLU A 20 -14.95 -20.29 5.27
C GLU A 20 -13.91 -19.28 4.76
N ALA A 21 -13.22 -18.57 5.66
CA ALA A 21 -12.15 -17.66 5.29
C ALA A 21 -10.99 -18.37 4.60
N PHE A 22 -10.56 -19.54 5.11
CA PHE A 22 -9.51 -20.33 4.46
C PHE A 22 -9.95 -20.89 3.10
N GLU A 23 -11.16 -21.44 2.99
CA GLU A 23 -11.70 -21.94 1.72
C GLU A 23 -11.89 -20.81 0.69
N TYR A 24 -12.22 -19.60 1.14
CA TYR A 24 -12.26 -18.41 0.29
C TYR A 24 -10.87 -18.07 -0.26
N LEU A 25 -9.85 -17.96 0.61
CA LEU A 25 -8.47 -17.67 0.18
C LEU A 25 -7.92 -18.71 -0.80
N ILE A 26 -8.19 -20.01 -0.55
CA ILE A 26 -7.73 -21.09 -1.44
C ILE A 26 -8.40 -20.99 -2.82
N ARG A 27 -9.72 -20.75 -2.85
CA ARG A 27 -10.46 -20.60 -4.12
C ARG A 27 -9.98 -19.37 -4.88
N GLU A 28 -9.86 -18.23 -4.20
CA GLU A 28 -9.40 -16.97 -4.80
C GLU A 28 -7.99 -17.13 -5.39
N LYS A 29 -7.08 -17.76 -4.63
CA LYS A 29 -5.71 -18.07 -5.09
C LYS A 29 -5.71 -19.02 -6.29
N ALA A 30 -6.61 -20.01 -6.34
CA ALA A 30 -6.71 -20.95 -7.45
C ALA A 30 -7.28 -20.30 -8.73
N THR A 31 -8.16 -19.30 -8.60
CA THR A 31 -8.74 -18.55 -9.73
C THR A 31 -7.91 -17.35 -10.17
N MET A 32 -7.07 -16.82 -9.29
CA MET A 32 -6.20 -15.67 -9.57
C MET A 32 -5.21 -16.00 -10.69
N PHE A 33 -5.29 -15.26 -11.79
CA PHE A 33 -4.22 -15.19 -12.78
C PHE A 33 -3.20 -14.14 -12.31
N ILE A 34 -2.38 -14.50 -11.31
CA ILE A 34 -1.28 -13.65 -10.83
C ILE A 34 0.03 -14.15 -11.45
N PRO A 35 0.78 -13.30 -12.17
CA PRO A 35 2.17 -13.58 -12.52
C PRO A 35 3.01 -13.83 -11.26
N GLU A 36 3.84 -14.87 -11.28
CA GLU A 36 4.63 -15.37 -10.12
C GLU A 36 5.50 -14.31 -9.42
N GLU A 37 5.72 -13.16 -10.07
CA GLU A 37 6.56 -12.06 -9.61
C GLU A 37 5.89 -11.11 -8.59
N GLN A 38 4.62 -11.32 -8.24
CA GLN A 38 3.89 -10.44 -7.31
C GLN A 38 4.23 -10.65 -5.82
N ASP A 39 5.03 -11.67 -5.48
CA ASP A 39 5.35 -12.07 -4.10
C ASP A 39 6.37 -11.12 -3.41
N GLY A 40 6.71 -9.99 -4.05
CA GLY A 40 7.62 -8.96 -3.52
C GLY A 40 9.07 -9.43 -3.30
N LYS A 41 9.42 -10.61 -3.81
CA LYS A 41 10.78 -11.18 -3.73
C LYS A 41 11.73 -10.61 -4.75
N ASN A 42 11.21 -9.86 -5.72
CA ASN A 42 11.99 -9.22 -6.77
C ASN A 42 12.23 -7.75 -6.37
N GLU A 43 13.41 -7.23 -6.67
CA GLU A 43 13.86 -5.87 -6.32
C GLU A 43 13.02 -4.75 -6.98
N TYR A 44 12.10 -5.11 -7.88
CA TYR A 44 11.27 -4.21 -8.68
C TYR A 44 9.78 -4.42 -8.40
N ASP A 45 9.32 -3.99 -7.24
CA ASP A 45 7.90 -3.93 -6.95
C ASP A 45 7.22 -2.84 -7.80
N VAL A 46 6.39 -3.25 -8.76
CA VAL A 46 5.60 -2.34 -9.61
C VAL A 46 4.73 -1.39 -8.77
N ASN A 47 4.32 -1.82 -7.58
CA ASN A 47 3.55 -1.00 -6.65
C ASN A 47 4.35 0.14 -6.00
N LEU A 48 5.66 -0.01 -5.89
CA LEU A 48 6.61 0.96 -5.32
C LEU A 48 7.18 1.90 -6.40
N ALA A 49 6.90 1.66 -7.68
CA ALA A 49 7.27 2.56 -8.75
C ALA A 49 6.59 3.92 -8.56
N ARG A 50 7.39 4.99 -8.40
CA ARG A 50 6.90 6.37 -8.39
C ARG A 50 6.46 6.73 -9.81
N ASP A 51 5.26 7.26 -9.93
CA ASP A 51 4.79 7.91 -11.16
C ASP A 51 5.54 9.24 -11.30
N THR A 52 6.77 9.16 -11.79
CA THR A 52 7.55 10.33 -12.16
C THR A 52 7.05 10.79 -13.52
N GLY A 53 5.85 11.38 -13.55
CA GLY A 53 5.33 12.05 -14.75
C GLY A 53 6.45 12.86 -15.40
N THR A 54 6.69 12.59 -16.68
CA THR A 54 7.74 13.12 -17.56
C THR A 54 8.52 14.29 -16.94
N LYS A 55 9.61 14.01 -16.22
CA LYS A 55 10.56 15.07 -15.84
C LYS A 55 11.08 15.65 -17.17
N PRO A 56 10.86 16.92 -17.49
CA PRO A 56 11.38 17.48 -18.72
C PRO A 56 12.91 17.35 -18.65
N THR A 57 13.47 16.72 -19.67
CA THR A 57 14.91 16.59 -19.87
C THR A 57 15.49 18.00 -19.97
N MET A 58 16.05 18.47 -18.87
CA MET A 58 16.70 19.77 -18.78
C MET A 58 17.94 19.74 -19.70
N SER A 59 17.84 20.36 -20.87
CA SER A 59 18.99 20.56 -21.75
C SER A 59 19.84 21.69 -21.19
N SER A 60 21.12 21.43 -20.95
CA SER A 60 22.10 22.41 -20.43
C SER A 60 22.40 23.61 -21.36
N ARG A 61 21.70 23.71 -22.50
CA ARG A 61 21.89 24.79 -23.49
C ARG A 61 21.07 26.05 -23.22
N GLN A 62 20.14 26.02 -22.26
CA GLN A 62 19.39 27.20 -21.83
C GLN A 62 19.99 27.75 -20.53
N GLY A 63 20.74 28.86 -20.67
CA GLY A 63 21.38 29.54 -19.55
C GLY A 63 20.35 29.97 -18.51
N GLY A 64 20.51 29.47 -17.29
CA GLY A 64 19.68 29.83 -16.14
C GLY A 64 18.35 29.05 -16.08
N ALA A 65 18.41 27.72 -16.09
CA ALA A 65 17.25 26.92 -15.73
C ALA A 65 17.15 26.88 -14.20
N ASP A 66 16.09 27.51 -13.67
CA ASP A 66 15.70 27.41 -12.27
C ASP A 66 15.59 25.93 -11.91
N LEU A 67 16.28 25.52 -10.85
CA LEU A 67 16.29 24.12 -10.40
C LEU A 67 14.84 23.73 -10.19
N MET A 68 14.33 22.77 -10.97
CA MET A 68 13.00 22.20 -10.75
C MET A 68 12.90 21.74 -9.30
N GLN A 69 12.30 22.59 -8.46
CA GLN A 69 12.10 22.26 -7.06
C GLN A 69 11.12 21.10 -7.02
N VAL A 70 11.61 19.94 -6.58
CA VAL A 70 10.75 18.83 -6.23
C VAL A 70 9.77 19.35 -5.18
N GLN A 71 8.47 19.26 -5.47
CA GLN A 71 7.45 19.69 -4.53
C GLN A 71 7.58 18.86 -3.26
N LYS A 72 7.77 19.54 -2.13
CA LYS A 72 7.89 18.93 -0.80
C LYS A 72 6.67 19.29 0.02
N VAL A 73 6.08 18.30 0.68
CA VAL A 73 4.94 18.50 1.59
C VAL A 73 5.35 17.99 2.97
N ILE A 74 5.22 18.86 3.97
CA ILE A 74 5.38 18.49 5.37
C ILE A 74 4.09 17.84 5.84
N VAL A 75 4.19 16.65 6.41
CA VAL A 75 3.04 15.86 6.87
C VAL A 75 3.22 15.55 8.35
N ASP A 76 2.16 15.76 9.13
CA ASP A 76 2.17 15.39 10.54
C ASP A 76 2.27 13.86 10.70
N MET A 77 3.05 13.40 11.67
CA MET A 77 3.18 11.96 11.98
C MET A 77 1.85 11.22 12.17
N ARG A 78 0.80 11.88 12.67
CA ARG A 78 -0.54 11.28 12.85
C ARG A 78 -1.24 11.01 11.53
N GLU A 79 -0.94 11.79 10.49
CA GLU A 79 -1.60 11.72 9.19
C GLU A 79 -1.15 10.50 8.37
N PHE A 80 -0.03 9.87 8.73
CA PHE A 80 0.45 8.60 8.15
C PHE A 80 -0.46 7.39 8.46
N ARG A 81 -1.50 7.57 9.28
CA ARG A 81 -2.55 6.57 9.48
C ARG A 81 -3.60 6.60 8.36
N SER A 82 -3.55 7.59 7.48
CA SER A 82 -4.41 7.71 6.30
C SER A 82 -3.67 7.24 5.03
N GLU A 83 -4.43 6.97 3.97
CA GLU A 83 -3.89 6.59 2.65
C GLU A 83 -3.27 7.77 1.87
N LEU A 84 -3.54 9.01 2.30
CA LEU A 84 -3.21 10.21 1.52
C LEU A 84 -1.70 10.46 1.39
N PRO A 85 -0.87 10.35 2.44
CA PRO A 85 0.58 10.46 2.31
C PRO A 85 1.16 9.44 1.31
N SER A 86 0.71 8.20 1.35
CA SER A 86 1.17 7.14 0.44
C SER A 86 0.86 7.49 -1.03
N LEU A 87 -0.33 8.00 -1.32
CA LEU A 87 -0.75 8.39 -2.66
C LEU A 87 0.04 9.59 -3.20
N ILE A 88 0.30 10.58 -2.35
CA ILE A 88 1.07 11.79 -2.72
C ILE A 88 2.51 11.40 -3.07
N HIS A 89 3.13 10.53 -2.27
CA HIS A 89 4.49 10.06 -2.52
C HIS A 89 4.59 9.26 -3.84
N LYS A 90 3.59 8.42 -4.12
CA LYS A 90 3.49 7.66 -5.37
C LYS A 90 3.40 8.57 -6.60
N ARG A 91 2.80 9.76 -6.49
CA ARG A 91 2.69 10.76 -7.56
C ARG A 91 3.94 11.63 -7.77
N GLY A 92 5.05 11.33 -7.08
CA GLY A 92 6.31 12.03 -7.31
C GLY A 92 6.50 13.30 -6.47
N ILE A 93 5.64 13.55 -5.48
CA ILE A 93 5.81 14.61 -4.47
C ILE A 93 6.61 14.03 -3.30
N ASP A 94 7.63 14.73 -2.82
CA ASP A 94 8.41 14.28 -1.66
C ASP A 94 7.70 14.68 -0.36
N ILE A 95 7.76 13.80 0.64
CA ILE A 95 7.06 13.99 1.92
C ILE A 95 8.09 14.06 3.04
N GLU A 96 7.94 15.07 3.90
CA GLU A 96 8.76 15.24 5.10
C GLU A 96 7.90 15.02 6.35
N PRO A 97 8.09 13.91 7.09
CA PRO A 97 7.35 13.65 8.30
C PRO A 97 7.85 14.55 9.44
N VAL A 98 6.96 15.34 10.02
CA VAL A 98 7.25 16.23 11.16
C VAL A 98 6.17 16.06 12.21
N THR A 99 6.49 16.26 13.49
CA THR A 99 5.45 16.40 14.53
C THR A 99 5.06 17.87 14.61
N ILE A 100 3.81 18.19 14.30
CA ILE A 100 3.28 19.55 14.40
C ILE A 100 2.56 19.68 15.74
N GLU A 101 2.98 20.67 16.54
CA GLU A 101 2.31 21.06 17.79
C GLU A 101 1.21 22.11 17.55
#